data_AF-A0A423KAJ8-F1
#
_entry.id   AF-A0A423KAJ8-F1
#
_cell.length_a   1.000
_cell.length_b   1.000
_cell.length_c   1.000
_cell.angle_alpha   90.00
_cell.angle_beta   90.00
_cell.angle_gamma   90.00
#
_symmetry.space_group_name_H-M   'P 1'
#
loop_
_entity.id
_entity.type
_entity.pdbx_description
1 polymer ?
#
loop_
_entity_poly.entity_id
_entity_poly.type
_entity_poly.pdbx_seq_one_letter_code
_entity_poly.pdbx_strand_id
1 'polypeptide(L)'
;MPTQNERRSLNQPSTLDFSFGSEGNATTLLRGNRVIALAVVKTAGVDQGKILGVCSNGSGPFLLFRLTRDGLLDTTFGEAGTGYAEGRFGASTALSTPQGLTLLDNGAILVIGHVRVSSISDDYPAATLFNSNGTPNLVFGQFTFREPAPQAGPTPPPNAAPATASGGLADTGKILFTVNNSSPGPYRYWGLLIQLTLTGELDPSLDGRGYIFFKHNNQNTSTVGVVTQASGRIILAGSTTDQGFLVGYTATGQRDTSFGDQAGVKAFISADGPIRLNAVRVQTDNKPVAVGTMSNGSKGWVARTLDTGTDDSSFNNGNPVITEVPFARLHWTAADIDANGSIVVAGEVDTRLCIVGRLTGDGRPDTTFSPSGISNHRAEHTPNITTSVAVQTPMQILVAGQKNSVPSVSRYHS
;
A
#
# COMPACT_ATOMS: atom_id res chain seq x y z
N MET A 1 -32.19 4.68 -23.99
CA MET A 1 -31.66 5.63 -22.98
C MET A 1 -32.30 5.29 -21.65
N PRO A 2 -31.55 5.22 -20.55
CA PRO A 2 -32.14 4.98 -19.23
C PRO A 2 -33.06 6.14 -18.83
N THR A 3 -34.15 5.79 -18.17
CA THR A 3 -35.13 6.70 -17.57
C THR A 3 -34.49 7.59 -16.50
N GLN A 4 -35.13 8.72 -16.17
CA GLN A 4 -34.63 9.65 -15.15
C GLN A 4 -34.49 9.01 -13.75
N ASN A 5 -35.31 7.98 -13.46
CA ASN A 5 -35.22 7.18 -12.23
C ASN A 5 -34.05 6.20 -12.26
N GLU A 6 -33.75 5.56 -13.40
CA GLU A 6 -32.56 4.70 -13.57
C GLU A 6 -31.26 5.50 -13.49
N ARG A 7 -31.23 6.76 -13.98
CA ARG A 7 -30.07 7.65 -13.80
C ARG A 7 -29.86 8.08 -12.34
N ARG A 8 -30.94 8.18 -11.55
CA ARG A 8 -30.87 8.49 -10.11
C ARG A 8 -30.39 7.31 -9.26
N SER A 9 -30.53 6.07 -9.71
CA SER A 9 -30.01 4.89 -9.02
C SER A 9 -28.54 4.59 -9.33
N LEU A 10 -28.03 5.06 -10.48
CA LEU A 10 -26.64 4.82 -10.91
C LEU A 10 -25.62 5.77 -10.28
N ASN A 11 -26.04 6.94 -9.81
CA ASN A 11 -25.18 7.97 -9.20
C ASN A 11 -25.43 8.09 -7.68
N GLN A 12 -25.55 6.97 -6.98
CA GLN A 12 -25.70 6.96 -5.52
C GLN A 12 -24.37 6.58 -4.86
N PRO A 13 -24.10 7.06 -3.64
CA PRO A 13 -22.97 6.58 -2.87
C PRO A 13 -22.96 5.04 -2.81
N SER A 14 -21.77 4.45 -2.83
CA SER A 14 -21.49 3.01 -2.93
C SER A 14 -21.81 2.30 -4.26
N THR A 15 -22.35 3.00 -5.27
CA THR A 15 -22.52 2.42 -6.62
C THR A 15 -21.34 2.73 -7.52
N LEU A 16 -21.19 1.93 -8.58
CA LEU A 16 -20.20 2.17 -9.63
C LEU A 16 -20.50 3.47 -10.38
N ASP A 17 -19.46 4.25 -10.65
CA ASP A 17 -19.52 5.50 -11.41
C ASP A 17 -19.34 5.24 -12.90
N PHE A 18 -20.46 5.11 -13.62
CA PHE A 18 -20.48 4.79 -15.04
C PHE A 18 -20.00 5.93 -15.96
N SER A 19 -19.66 7.11 -15.42
CA SER A 19 -18.94 8.14 -16.18
C SER A 19 -17.43 7.86 -16.29
N PHE A 20 -16.93 6.86 -15.57
CA PHE A 20 -15.51 6.48 -15.60
C PHE A 20 -15.19 5.45 -16.70
N GLY A 21 -14.09 5.69 -17.42
CA GLY A 21 -13.61 4.87 -18.52
C GLY A 21 -14.30 5.19 -19.85
N SER A 22 -14.01 4.41 -20.89
CA SER A 22 -14.43 4.68 -22.28
C SER A 22 -15.71 3.98 -22.74
N GLU A 23 -16.33 3.14 -21.90
CA GLU A 23 -17.38 2.21 -22.36
C GLU A 23 -18.64 2.20 -21.48
N GLY A 24 -18.80 3.20 -20.60
CA GLY A 24 -19.97 3.25 -19.72
C GLY A 24 -20.09 2.01 -18.82
N ASN A 25 -18.96 1.41 -18.45
CA ASN A 25 -18.85 0.21 -17.60
C ASN A 25 -18.22 0.52 -16.22
N ALA A 26 -18.05 1.81 -15.90
CA ALA A 26 -17.38 2.32 -14.70
C ALA A 26 -15.96 1.78 -14.48
N THR A 27 -15.37 1.20 -15.52
CA THR A 27 -14.15 0.38 -15.45
C THR A 27 -13.33 0.60 -16.70
N THR A 28 -12.03 0.82 -16.50
CA THR A 28 -11.03 0.82 -17.55
C THR A 28 -10.28 -0.50 -17.50
N LEU A 29 -10.31 -1.24 -18.59
CA LEU A 29 -9.52 -2.46 -18.78
C LEU A 29 -8.13 -2.09 -19.32
N LEU A 30 -7.11 -2.78 -18.82
CA LEU A 30 -5.70 -2.44 -19.05
C LEU A 30 -4.93 -3.61 -19.66
N ARG A 31 -3.72 -3.29 -20.15
CA ARG A 31 -2.73 -4.29 -20.58
C ARG A 31 -1.99 -4.90 -19.40
N GLY A 32 -1.46 -6.10 -19.61
CA GLY A 32 -0.71 -6.89 -18.63
C GLY A 32 -1.57 -7.98 -18.00
N ASN A 33 -1.14 -8.48 -16.83
CA ASN A 33 -1.82 -9.56 -16.14
C ASN A 33 -2.72 -9.05 -15.01
N ARG A 34 -2.21 -8.17 -14.14
CA ARG A 34 -2.94 -7.69 -12.95
C ARG A 34 -2.41 -6.33 -12.50
N VAL A 35 -3.30 -5.40 -12.16
CA VAL A 35 -2.90 -4.17 -11.45
C VAL A 35 -2.44 -4.58 -10.05
N ILE A 36 -1.26 -4.15 -9.64
CA ILE A 36 -0.68 -4.49 -8.34
C ILE A 36 -0.91 -3.35 -7.34
N ALA A 37 -0.72 -2.11 -7.79
CA ALA A 37 -0.92 -0.92 -6.98
C ALA A 37 -1.35 0.24 -7.88
N LEU A 38 -2.16 1.14 -7.32
CA LEU A 38 -2.45 2.44 -7.92
C LEU A 38 -2.22 3.58 -6.91
N ALA A 39 -2.12 4.79 -7.43
CA ALA A 39 -2.08 6.03 -6.68
C ALA A 39 -2.74 7.15 -7.48
N VAL A 40 -3.19 8.18 -6.79
CA VAL A 40 -3.78 9.38 -7.41
C VAL A 40 -2.83 10.54 -7.20
N VAL A 41 -2.56 11.30 -8.27
CA VAL A 41 -1.76 12.52 -8.19
C VAL A 41 -2.55 13.57 -7.41
N LYS A 42 -2.14 13.86 -6.17
CA LYS A 42 -2.81 14.83 -5.30
C LYS A 42 -2.27 16.26 -5.48
N THR A 43 -1.00 16.38 -5.84
CA THR A 43 -0.32 17.65 -6.06
C THR A 43 -1.04 18.51 -7.10
N ALA A 44 -1.19 19.80 -6.80
CA ALA A 44 -1.82 20.75 -7.71
C ALA A 44 -1.01 20.88 -9.00
N GLY A 45 -1.70 20.93 -10.14
CA GLY A 45 -1.08 21.03 -11.46
C GLY A 45 -1.89 20.34 -12.55
N VAL A 46 -1.32 20.27 -13.76
CA VAL A 46 -1.99 19.69 -14.94
C VAL A 46 -2.32 18.20 -14.80
N ASP A 47 -1.59 17.51 -13.93
CA ASP A 47 -1.77 16.07 -13.68
C ASP A 47 -2.63 15.79 -12.43
N GLN A 48 -3.14 16.81 -11.73
CA GLN A 48 -3.93 16.61 -10.51
C GLN A 48 -5.17 15.74 -10.78
N GLY A 49 -5.35 14.70 -9.96
CA GLY A 49 -6.45 13.75 -10.07
C GLY A 49 -6.24 12.66 -11.13
N LYS A 50 -5.16 12.71 -11.91
CA LYS A 50 -4.74 11.58 -12.75
C LYS A 50 -4.35 10.38 -11.89
N ILE A 51 -4.47 9.21 -12.48
CA ILE A 51 -4.33 7.92 -11.79
C ILE A 51 -3.10 7.24 -12.36
N LEU A 52 -2.16 6.87 -11.50
CA LEU A 52 -0.97 6.12 -11.86
C LEU A 52 -1.09 4.72 -11.27
N GLY A 53 -0.59 3.72 -11.98
CA GLY A 53 -0.55 2.37 -11.45
C GLY A 53 0.51 1.52 -12.12
N VAL A 54 0.75 0.36 -11.49
CA VAL A 54 1.68 -0.65 -12.00
C VAL A 54 0.94 -1.97 -12.17
N CYS A 55 1.14 -2.60 -13.32
CA CYS A 55 0.66 -3.92 -13.66
C CYS A 55 1.82 -4.92 -13.69
N SER A 56 1.59 -6.11 -13.14
CA SER A 56 2.44 -7.26 -13.48
C SER A 56 2.20 -7.68 -14.94
N ASN A 57 3.22 -8.26 -15.56
CA ASN A 57 3.19 -8.64 -16.98
C ASN A 57 3.96 -9.94 -17.21
N GLY A 58 3.54 -10.99 -16.51
CA GLY A 58 4.23 -12.27 -16.47
C GLY A 58 5.63 -12.17 -15.87
N SER A 59 6.58 -12.87 -16.49
CA SER A 59 8.00 -12.89 -16.14
C SER A 59 8.82 -11.75 -16.75
N GLY A 60 8.20 -10.89 -17.57
CA GLY A 60 8.85 -9.84 -18.33
C GLY A 60 8.98 -8.50 -17.59
N PRO A 61 9.18 -7.38 -18.32
CA PRO A 61 9.08 -6.05 -17.74
C PRO A 61 7.65 -5.79 -17.27
N PHE A 62 7.49 -5.19 -16.10
CA PHE A 62 6.19 -4.71 -15.63
C PHE A 62 5.77 -3.46 -16.41
N LEU A 63 4.47 -3.15 -16.36
CA LEU A 63 3.92 -1.98 -17.05
C LEU A 63 3.51 -0.93 -16.01
N LEU A 64 3.91 0.31 -16.21
CA LEU A 64 3.23 1.45 -15.60
C LEU A 64 2.16 1.95 -16.55
N PHE A 65 1.07 2.47 -16.01
CA PHE A 65 0.05 3.16 -16.78
C PHE A 65 -0.32 4.48 -16.12
N ARG A 66 -0.79 5.43 -16.91
CA ARG A 66 -1.47 6.63 -16.42
C ARG A 66 -2.84 6.76 -17.05
N LEU A 67 -3.85 7.00 -16.22
CA LEU A 67 -5.20 7.37 -16.66
C LEU A 67 -5.45 8.85 -16.37
N THR A 68 -6.28 9.48 -17.19
CA THR A 68 -6.93 10.74 -16.87
C THR A 68 -7.79 10.61 -15.62
N ARG A 69 -8.26 11.74 -15.09
CA ARG A 69 -9.17 11.75 -13.94
C ARG A 69 -10.43 10.91 -14.20
N ASP A 70 -10.90 10.88 -15.43
CA ASP A 70 -12.12 10.14 -15.82
C ASP A 70 -11.83 8.72 -16.31
N GLY A 71 -10.61 8.21 -16.11
CA GLY A 71 -10.28 6.82 -16.36
C GLY A 71 -9.89 6.50 -17.80
N LEU A 72 -9.80 7.50 -18.68
CA LEU A 72 -9.28 7.29 -20.03
C LEU A 72 -7.76 7.13 -19.98
N LEU A 73 -7.18 6.34 -20.87
CA LEU A 73 -5.73 6.19 -20.95
C LEU A 73 -5.08 7.53 -21.35
N ASP A 74 -4.12 8.00 -20.55
CA ASP A 74 -3.44 9.27 -20.79
C ASP A 74 -2.25 9.06 -21.73
N THR A 75 -2.45 9.27 -23.03
CA THR A 75 -1.45 9.06 -24.08
C THR A 75 -0.23 9.99 -23.99
N THR A 76 -0.24 10.99 -23.10
CA THR A 76 0.95 11.81 -22.81
C THR A 76 1.95 11.12 -21.87
N PHE A 77 1.60 9.96 -21.32
CA PHE A 77 2.45 9.19 -20.42
C PHE A 77 3.20 8.06 -21.13
N GLY A 78 4.47 7.90 -20.74
CA GLY A 78 5.39 6.95 -21.34
C GLY A 78 5.95 7.42 -22.68
N GLU A 79 7.04 6.80 -23.10
CA GLU A 79 7.81 7.22 -24.29
C GLU A 79 7.09 6.89 -25.62
N ALA A 80 6.15 5.96 -25.60
CA ALA A 80 5.50 5.42 -26.80
C ALA A 80 4.16 6.10 -27.15
N GLY A 81 3.74 7.13 -26.42
CA GLY A 81 2.44 7.78 -26.63
C GLY A 81 1.23 6.88 -26.37
N THR A 82 1.43 5.78 -25.65
CA THR A 82 0.40 4.74 -25.42
C THR A 82 -0.29 4.90 -24.06
N GLY A 83 0.17 5.81 -23.20
CA GLY A 83 -0.24 5.87 -21.80
C GLY A 83 0.33 4.76 -20.93
N TYR A 84 1.29 3.99 -21.47
CA TYR A 84 2.06 3.00 -20.75
C TYR A 84 3.55 3.30 -20.82
N ALA A 85 4.26 2.92 -19.76
CA ALA A 85 5.71 2.81 -19.74
C ALA A 85 6.10 1.38 -19.30
N GLU A 86 7.26 0.91 -19.76
CA GLU A 86 7.79 -0.39 -19.33
C GLU A 86 8.86 -0.19 -18.27
N GLY A 87 8.83 -1.07 -17.27
CA GLY A 87 9.75 -1.03 -16.15
C GLY A 87 10.35 -2.38 -15.83
N ARG A 88 11.57 -2.36 -15.29
CA ARG A 88 12.31 -3.58 -14.95
C ARG A 88 13.22 -3.34 -13.77
N PHE A 89 13.42 -4.40 -13.00
CA PHE A 89 14.47 -4.51 -12.00
C PHE A 89 15.63 -5.31 -12.60
N GLY A 90 16.85 -4.79 -12.46
CA GLY A 90 18.06 -5.43 -12.97
C GLY A 90 18.15 -5.52 -14.50
N ALA A 91 18.97 -6.48 -14.96
CA ALA A 91 19.29 -6.69 -16.36
C ALA A 91 18.08 -7.10 -17.23
N SER A 92 18.23 -7.01 -18.56
CA SER A 92 17.19 -7.32 -19.56
C SER A 92 16.75 -8.79 -19.63
N THR A 93 17.41 -9.69 -18.91
CA THR A 93 17.01 -11.10 -18.77
C THR A 93 16.37 -11.39 -17.41
N ALA A 94 16.45 -10.44 -16.46
CA ALA A 94 15.94 -10.64 -15.13
C ALA A 94 14.40 -10.63 -15.12
N LEU A 95 13.85 -11.41 -14.18
CA LEU A 95 12.43 -11.51 -13.91
C LEU A 95 12.07 -10.47 -12.86
N SER A 96 11.13 -9.59 -13.18
CA SER A 96 10.70 -8.49 -12.31
C SER A 96 9.31 -8.74 -11.76
N THR A 97 9.17 -8.70 -10.44
CA THR A 97 7.87 -8.87 -9.76
C THR A 97 7.53 -7.59 -9.00
N PRO A 98 6.73 -6.66 -9.55
CA PRO A 98 6.32 -5.46 -8.83
C PRO A 98 5.39 -5.84 -7.66
N GLN A 99 5.49 -5.12 -6.55
CA GLN A 99 4.66 -5.30 -5.36
C GLN A 99 4.00 -4.01 -4.88
N GLY A 100 4.58 -2.85 -5.19
CA GLY A 100 4.06 -1.57 -4.73
C GLY A 100 4.44 -0.43 -5.66
N LEU A 101 3.65 0.64 -5.55
CA LEU A 101 3.89 1.92 -6.23
C LEU A 101 3.65 3.05 -5.23
N THR A 102 4.52 4.06 -5.25
CA THR A 102 4.38 5.26 -4.43
C THR A 102 4.72 6.49 -5.26
N LEU A 103 3.89 7.52 -5.14
CA LEU A 103 4.18 8.83 -5.71
C LEU A 103 4.98 9.63 -4.68
N LEU A 104 6.13 10.13 -5.11
CA LEU A 104 6.93 11.06 -4.31
C LEU A 104 6.41 12.49 -4.52
N ASP A 105 6.71 13.40 -3.58
CA ASP A 105 6.21 14.78 -3.61
C ASP A 105 6.67 15.56 -4.86
N ASN A 106 7.83 15.20 -5.41
CA ASN A 106 8.35 15.75 -6.66
C ASN A 106 7.68 15.17 -7.92
N GLY A 107 6.67 14.31 -7.77
CA GLY A 107 5.95 13.64 -8.84
C GLY A 107 6.65 12.41 -9.43
N ALA A 108 7.85 12.06 -8.95
CA ALA A 108 8.50 10.81 -9.35
C ALA A 108 7.72 9.59 -8.82
N ILE A 109 7.85 8.48 -9.52
CA ILE A 109 7.06 7.28 -9.29
C ILE A 109 8.03 6.17 -8.88
N LEU A 110 7.98 5.80 -7.60
CA LEU A 110 8.72 4.66 -7.07
C LEU A 110 7.95 3.39 -7.36
N VAL A 111 8.62 2.40 -7.94
CA VAL A 111 8.10 1.03 -8.02
C VAL A 111 9.04 0.12 -7.24
N ILE A 112 8.47 -0.63 -6.30
CA ILE A 112 9.18 -1.61 -5.48
C ILE A 112 8.73 -3.02 -5.82
N GLY A 113 9.60 -3.98 -5.55
CA GLY A 113 9.29 -5.37 -5.80
C GLY A 113 10.50 -6.25 -5.63
N HIS A 114 10.56 -7.30 -6.45
CA HIS A 114 11.58 -8.32 -6.36
C HIS A 114 12.18 -8.62 -7.74
N VAL A 115 13.46 -8.97 -7.74
CA VAL A 115 14.22 -9.36 -8.92
C VAL A 115 14.90 -10.70 -8.73
N ARG A 116 14.85 -11.53 -9.78
CA ARG A 116 15.66 -12.76 -9.88
C ARG A 116 16.21 -12.91 -11.29
N VAL A 117 17.42 -13.43 -11.41
CA VAL A 117 18.11 -13.57 -12.72
C VAL A 117 17.46 -14.67 -13.57
N SER A 118 16.92 -15.71 -12.96
CA SER A 118 16.19 -16.81 -13.62
C SER A 118 15.09 -17.34 -12.69
N SER A 119 14.28 -18.29 -13.18
CA SER A 119 13.20 -18.91 -12.39
C SER A 119 13.69 -19.75 -11.20
N ILE A 120 14.96 -20.14 -11.18
CA ILE A 120 15.58 -20.94 -10.11
C ILE A 120 16.59 -20.12 -9.29
N SER A 121 16.83 -18.87 -9.65
CA SER A 121 17.75 -17.99 -8.94
C SER A 121 17.10 -17.43 -7.68
N ASP A 122 17.96 -17.02 -6.73
CA ASP A 122 17.54 -16.29 -5.56
C ASP A 122 16.82 -14.99 -5.93
N ASP A 123 15.87 -14.64 -5.07
CA ASP A 123 14.98 -13.50 -5.20
C ASP A 123 15.48 -12.38 -4.28
N TYR A 124 15.61 -11.17 -4.81
CA TYR A 124 16.17 -10.03 -4.09
C TYR A 124 15.18 -8.87 -4.11
N PRO A 125 15.00 -8.14 -3.00
CA PRO A 125 14.22 -6.92 -3.03
C PRO A 125 14.85 -5.89 -3.97
N ALA A 126 14.01 -5.15 -4.69
CA ALA A 126 14.45 -4.21 -5.70
C ALA A 126 13.55 -2.97 -5.74
N ALA A 127 14.11 -1.88 -6.23
CA ALA A 127 13.39 -0.64 -6.47
C ALA A 127 13.90 0.02 -7.76
N THR A 128 13.02 0.75 -8.42
CA THR A 128 13.37 1.66 -9.51
C THR A 128 12.48 2.89 -9.45
N LEU A 129 12.96 3.99 -10.01
CA LEU A 129 12.27 5.27 -10.00
C LEU A 129 11.99 5.70 -11.44
N PHE A 130 10.79 6.22 -11.67
CA PHE A 130 10.41 6.86 -12.93
C PHE A 130 10.13 8.33 -12.69
N ASN A 131 10.33 9.16 -13.71
CA ASN A 131 9.86 10.53 -13.70
C ASN A 131 8.32 10.56 -13.81
N SER A 132 7.72 11.71 -13.52
CA SER A 132 6.25 11.88 -13.53
C SER A 132 5.59 11.58 -14.88
N ASN A 133 6.35 11.67 -15.98
CA ASN A 133 5.91 11.32 -17.33
C ASN A 133 6.09 9.84 -17.68
N GLY A 134 6.61 9.01 -16.77
CA GLY A 134 6.80 7.57 -16.97
C GLY A 134 8.13 7.18 -17.62
N THR A 135 9.00 8.13 -17.94
CA THR A 135 10.38 7.81 -18.37
C THR A 135 11.22 7.30 -17.20
N PRO A 136 12.16 6.36 -17.39
CA PRO A 136 13.06 5.92 -16.33
C PRO A 136 13.87 7.08 -15.74
N ASN A 137 13.99 7.13 -14.41
CA ASN A 137 14.87 8.09 -13.76
C ASN A 137 16.31 7.54 -13.72
N LEU A 138 17.13 7.97 -14.68
CA LEU A 138 18.49 7.47 -14.86
C LEU A 138 19.46 7.92 -13.75
N VAL A 139 19.12 8.95 -12.98
CA VAL A 139 19.92 9.41 -11.83
C VAL A 139 19.78 8.44 -10.67
N PHE A 140 18.56 7.93 -10.42
CA PHE A 140 18.32 6.85 -9.47
C PHE A 140 18.85 5.51 -9.99
N GLY A 141 18.70 5.26 -11.30
CA GLY A 141 19.07 3.99 -11.92
C GLY A 141 18.18 2.84 -11.45
N GLN A 142 18.80 1.77 -10.95
CA GLN A 142 18.11 0.61 -10.40
C GLN A 142 18.76 0.21 -9.07
N PHE A 143 17.92 -0.16 -8.10
CA PHE A 143 18.37 -0.65 -6.81
C PHE A 143 18.04 -2.13 -6.66
N THR A 144 18.97 -2.90 -6.12
CA THR A 144 18.76 -4.28 -5.67
C THR A 144 19.40 -4.45 -4.32
N PHE A 145 18.60 -4.80 -3.32
CA PHE A 145 19.12 -5.08 -1.99
C PHE A 145 19.86 -6.41 -2.02
N ARG A 146 21.15 -6.37 -1.74
CA ARG A 146 21.95 -7.54 -1.44
C ARG A 146 22.44 -7.38 -0.02
N GLU A 147 22.20 -8.39 0.80
CA GLU A 147 22.73 -8.40 2.15
C GLU A 147 24.25 -8.22 2.08
N PRO A 148 24.82 -7.19 2.75
CA PRO A 148 26.27 -7.04 2.82
C PRO A 148 26.86 -8.29 3.48
N ALA A 149 27.99 -8.79 2.98
CA ALA A 149 28.69 -9.89 3.62
C ALA A 149 28.89 -9.58 5.11
N PRO A 150 28.76 -10.57 6.03
CA PRO A 150 28.96 -10.32 7.46
C PRO A 150 30.30 -9.63 7.65
N GLN A 151 30.30 -8.39 8.13
CA GLN A 151 31.54 -7.74 8.50
C GLN A 151 32.14 -8.55 9.65
N ALA A 152 33.40 -8.96 9.51
CA ALA A 152 34.18 -9.54 10.60
C ALA A 152 34.42 -8.45 11.66
N GLY A 153 33.45 -8.29 12.55
CA GLY A 153 33.40 -7.30 13.62
C GLY A 153 32.20 -7.59 14.50
N PRO A 154 32.15 -7.08 15.75
CA PRO A 154 31.00 -7.33 16.61
C PRO A 154 29.73 -6.89 15.89
N THR A 155 28.79 -7.81 15.72
CA THR A 155 27.43 -7.48 15.34
C THR A 155 26.97 -6.38 16.31
N PRO A 156 26.50 -5.21 15.83
CA PRO A 156 25.95 -4.22 16.74
C PRO A 156 24.83 -4.93 17.51
N PRO A 157 24.80 -4.89 18.85
CA PRO A 157 23.65 -5.38 19.58
C PRO A 157 22.40 -4.70 18.99
N PRO A 158 21.23 -5.35 19.04
CA PRO A 158 19.98 -4.80 18.50
C PRO A 158 19.55 -3.44 19.08
N ASN A 159 20.36 -2.83 19.97
CA ASN A 159 20.19 -1.54 20.65
C ASN A 159 21.50 -0.71 20.70
N ALA A 160 22.47 -0.88 19.78
CA ALA A 160 23.66 -0.03 19.77
C ALA A 160 23.28 1.41 19.40
N ALA A 161 23.52 2.37 20.29
CA ALA A 161 23.36 3.79 19.99
C ALA A 161 24.19 4.16 18.75
N PRO A 162 23.64 4.93 17.80
CA PRO A 162 24.36 5.29 16.58
C PRO A 162 25.62 6.08 16.92
N ALA A 163 26.69 5.85 16.14
CA ALA A 163 27.77 6.84 16.03
C ALA A 163 27.13 8.19 15.68
N THR A 164 27.50 9.23 16.42
CA THR A 164 26.93 10.57 16.31
C THR A 164 27.00 11.08 14.86
N ALA A 165 25.88 10.98 14.14
CA ALA A 165 25.66 11.72 12.91
C ALA A 165 25.00 13.04 13.28
N SER A 166 25.76 14.12 13.13
CA SER A 166 25.33 15.50 13.33
C SER A 166 24.34 15.92 12.23
N GLY A 167 23.13 16.30 12.63
CA GLY A 167 22.32 17.33 11.97
C GLY A 167 21.23 16.89 10.97
N GLY A 168 19.99 17.38 11.21
CA GLY A 168 18.95 17.59 10.19
C GLY A 168 17.62 16.86 10.41
N LEU A 169 16.63 17.56 10.98
CA LEU A 169 15.20 17.20 10.91
C LEU A 169 14.59 17.75 9.61
N ALA A 170 13.65 16.97 9.04
CA ALA A 170 12.61 17.28 8.04
C ALA A 170 13.01 17.53 6.55
N ASP A 171 12.36 16.74 5.69
CA ASP A 171 12.01 16.92 4.26
C ASP A 171 13.02 17.50 3.28
N THR A 172 13.57 16.62 2.44
CA THR A 172 13.51 16.65 0.96
C THR A 172 14.50 15.62 0.41
N GLY A 173 14.02 14.53 -0.21
CA GLY A 173 14.86 13.68 -1.07
C GLY A 173 15.32 12.33 -0.51
N LYS A 174 14.50 11.68 0.33
CA LYS A 174 14.70 10.29 0.74
C LYS A 174 13.54 9.43 0.26
N ILE A 175 13.82 8.16 0.03
CA ILE A 175 12.85 7.14 -0.33
C ILE A 175 12.84 6.11 0.79
N LEU A 176 11.68 5.85 1.38
CA LEU A 176 11.50 4.87 2.45
C LEU A 176 10.46 3.84 2.01
N PHE A 177 10.81 2.56 2.05
CA PHE A 177 9.88 1.49 1.72
C PHE A 177 10.16 0.22 2.51
N THR A 178 9.16 -0.65 2.59
CA THR A 178 9.28 -1.95 3.23
C THR A 178 8.95 -3.09 2.30
N VAL A 179 9.61 -4.22 2.55
CA VAL A 179 9.49 -5.47 1.82
C VAL A 179 9.72 -6.63 2.78
N ASN A 180 9.20 -7.81 2.44
CA ASN A 180 9.66 -9.02 3.11
C ASN A 180 11.03 -9.41 2.55
N ASN A 181 12.04 -9.62 3.41
CA ASN A 181 13.37 -9.98 2.96
C ASN A 181 13.37 -11.37 2.32
N SER A 182 13.56 -11.41 1.01
CA SER A 182 13.69 -12.62 0.20
C SER A 182 15.13 -13.03 -0.05
N SER A 183 16.08 -12.11 0.18
CA SER A 183 17.51 -12.34 -0.05
C SER A 183 18.01 -13.56 0.73
N PRO A 184 18.87 -14.40 0.15
CA PRO A 184 19.56 -15.46 0.89
C PRO A 184 20.37 -14.86 2.02
N GLY A 185 20.35 -15.54 3.18
CA GLY A 185 21.05 -15.09 4.37
C GLY A 185 20.31 -15.45 5.66
N PRO A 186 20.91 -15.15 6.82
CA PRO A 186 20.33 -15.46 8.13
C PRO A 186 19.06 -14.67 8.46
N TYR A 187 18.81 -13.55 7.77
CA TYR A 187 17.66 -12.68 7.97
C TYR A 187 16.54 -12.88 6.92
N ARG A 188 16.59 -13.98 6.16
CA ARG A 188 15.53 -14.32 5.21
C ARG A 188 14.19 -14.46 5.95
N TYR A 189 13.12 -13.95 5.33
CA TYR A 189 11.75 -13.91 5.87
C TYR A 189 11.51 -12.94 7.04
N TRP A 190 12.46 -12.06 7.32
CA TRP A 190 12.23 -10.94 8.23
C TRP A 190 11.69 -9.76 7.45
N GLY A 191 10.98 -8.87 8.12
CA GLY A 191 10.65 -7.59 7.53
C GLY A 191 11.91 -6.77 7.31
N LEU A 192 11.93 -5.99 6.23
CA LEU A 192 13.05 -5.15 5.85
C LEU A 192 12.53 -3.76 5.50
N LEU A 193 12.99 -2.77 6.26
CA LEU A 193 12.87 -1.36 5.94
C LEU A 193 14.13 -0.93 5.20
N ILE A 194 13.98 -0.27 4.05
CA ILE A 194 15.08 0.29 3.27
C ILE A 194 14.85 1.78 3.11
N GLN A 195 15.90 2.56 3.34
CA GLN A 195 15.96 3.98 3.02
C GLN A 195 17.02 4.22 1.95
N LEU A 196 16.61 4.90 0.88
CA LEU A 196 17.48 5.30 -0.21
C LEU A 196 17.52 6.82 -0.35
N THR A 197 18.61 7.32 -0.92
CA THR A 197 18.66 8.67 -1.50
C THR A 197 17.84 8.70 -2.80
N LEU A 198 17.53 9.91 -3.31
CA LEU A 198 16.97 10.05 -4.67
C LEU A 198 17.92 9.59 -5.79
N THR A 199 19.19 9.34 -5.49
CA THR A 199 20.18 8.76 -6.43
C THR A 199 20.26 7.24 -6.34
N GLY A 200 19.40 6.59 -5.53
CA GLY A 200 19.30 5.13 -5.46
C GLY A 200 20.33 4.45 -4.56
N GLU A 201 21.09 5.22 -3.78
CA GLU A 201 22.06 4.70 -2.82
C GLU A 201 21.41 4.48 -1.44
N LEU A 202 21.88 3.50 -0.68
CA LEU A 202 21.46 3.32 0.72
C LEU A 202 21.79 4.58 1.53
N ASP A 203 20.79 5.13 2.22
CA ASP A 203 20.95 6.36 3.01
C ASP A 203 21.35 6.03 4.46
N PRO A 204 22.62 6.25 4.86
CA PRO A 204 23.11 5.86 6.18
C PRO A 204 22.49 6.65 7.34
N SER A 205 21.69 7.68 7.09
CA SER A 205 20.95 8.35 8.17
C SER A 205 19.91 7.44 8.84
N LEU A 206 19.52 6.33 8.19
CA LEU A 206 18.77 5.25 8.83
C LEU A 206 19.73 4.18 9.34
N ASP A 207 19.83 4.04 10.67
CA ASP A 207 20.61 3.00 11.35
C ASP A 207 22.08 2.87 10.91
N GLY A 208 22.68 3.96 10.41
CA GLY A 208 24.06 3.98 9.91
C GLY A 208 24.28 3.22 8.59
N ARG A 209 23.25 2.54 8.07
CA ARG A 209 23.37 1.55 6.98
C ARG A 209 22.37 1.76 5.84
N GLY A 210 21.29 2.49 6.08
CA GLY A 210 20.17 2.66 5.13
C GLY A 210 19.16 1.53 5.14
N TYR A 211 19.21 0.62 6.10
CA TYR A 211 18.21 -0.45 6.21
C TYR A 211 18.10 -1.01 7.64
N ILE A 212 16.94 -1.59 7.94
CA ILE A 212 16.65 -2.26 9.23
C ILE A 212 15.92 -3.57 8.95
N PHE A 213 16.43 -4.66 9.52
CA PHE A 213 15.66 -5.90 9.64
C PHE A 213 14.79 -5.85 10.89
N PHE A 214 13.53 -6.23 10.77
CA PHE A 214 12.62 -6.30 11.89
C PHE A 214 11.81 -7.59 11.88
N LYS A 215 11.51 -8.06 13.08
CA LYS A 215 10.62 -9.18 13.35
C LYS A 215 9.96 -8.98 14.70
N HIS A 216 8.94 -9.77 14.95
CA HIS A 216 8.27 -9.82 16.22
C HIS A 216 8.31 -11.25 16.79
N ASN A 217 8.53 -11.38 18.10
CA ASN A 217 8.63 -12.66 18.83
C ASN A 217 9.53 -13.71 18.19
N ASN A 218 10.63 -13.28 17.55
CA ASN A 218 11.57 -14.17 16.85
C ASN A 218 10.95 -14.99 15.70
N GLN A 219 9.80 -14.56 15.15
CA GLN A 219 9.10 -15.25 14.08
C GLN A 219 9.34 -14.60 12.71
N ASN A 220 9.17 -15.39 11.65
CA ASN A 220 9.06 -14.87 10.29
C ASN A 220 7.91 -13.86 10.20
N THR A 221 8.09 -12.84 9.38
CA THR A 221 7.17 -11.70 9.29
C THR A 221 6.64 -11.59 7.87
N SER A 222 5.33 -11.45 7.71
CA SER A 222 4.74 -10.90 6.50
C SER A 222 4.73 -9.38 6.62
N THR A 223 5.51 -8.69 5.80
CA THR A 223 5.61 -7.22 5.81
C THR A 223 4.46 -6.62 5.04
N VAL A 224 3.84 -5.58 5.62
CA VAL A 224 2.61 -4.99 5.08
C VAL A 224 2.85 -3.59 4.54
N GLY A 225 3.53 -2.75 5.32
CA GLY A 225 3.78 -1.37 4.89
C GLY A 225 4.54 -0.55 5.91
N VAL A 226 4.79 0.69 5.54
CA VAL A 226 5.42 1.71 6.35
C VAL A 226 4.65 3.01 6.21
N VAL A 227 4.55 3.74 7.31
CA VAL A 227 4.00 5.10 7.36
C VAL A 227 4.88 5.95 8.28
N THR A 228 4.92 7.24 8.03
CA THR A 228 5.65 8.21 8.85
C THR A 228 4.67 9.17 9.50
N GLN A 229 4.86 9.45 10.78
CA GLN A 229 4.15 10.51 11.48
C GLN A 229 4.85 11.86 11.26
N ALA A 230 4.16 12.97 11.51
CA ALA A 230 4.72 14.32 11.39
C ALA A 230 5.94 14.57 12.29
N SER A 231 6.08 13.81 13.38
CA SER A 231 7.26 13.82 14.25
C SER A 231 8.52 13.22 13.62
N GLY A 232 8.39 12.55 12.47
CA GLY A 232 9.43 11.73 11.85
C GLY A 232 9.49 10.29 12.38
N ARG A 233 8.63 9.90 13.34
CA ARG A 233 8.52 8.49 13.75
C ARG A 233 8.08 7.63 12.57
N ILE A 234 8.80 6.54 12.35
CA ILE A 234 8.52 5.53 11.34
C ILE A 234 7.72 4.40 12.00
N ILE A 235 6.55 4.08 11.46
CA ILE A 235 5.72 2.95 11.90
C ILE A 235 5.74 1.87 10.83
N LEU A 236 6.21 0.68 11.19
CA LEU A 236 6.20 -0.49 10.33
C LEU A 236 5.04 -1.40 10.74
N ALA A 237 4.32 -1.91 9.75
CA ALA A 237 3.25 -2.88 9.96
C ALA A 237 3.65 -4.25 9.41
N GLY A 238 3.32 -5.29 10.15
CA GLY A 238 3.55 -6.66 9.75
C GLY A 238 2.60 -7.64 10.42
N SER A 239 2.75 -8.91 10.07
CA SER A 239 2.09 -10.01 10.77
C SER A 239 3.08 -11.16 10.97
N THR A 240 3.00 -11.82 12.11
CA THR A 240 3.61 -13.14 12.31
C THR A 240 2.55 -14.22 12.05
N THR A 241 2.86 -15.49 12.34
CA THR A 241 1.86 -16.57 12.30
C THR A 241 0.70 -16.31 13.28
N ASP A 242 0.94 -15.62 14.38
CA ASP A 242 -0.02 -15.57 15.49
C ASP A 242 -0.76 -14.24 15.57
N GLN A 243 -0.18 -13.15 15.06
CA GLN A 243 -0.74 -11.81 15.23
C GLN A 243 -0.27 -10.77 14.23
N GLY A 244 -1.08 -9.73 14.06
CA GLY A 244 -0.68 -8.49 13.43
C GLY A 244 0.05 -7.61 14.43
N PHE A 245 0.95 -6.74 13.96
CA PHE A 245 1.63 -5.79 14.84
C PHE A 245 2.04 -4.51 14.11
N LEU A 246 2.16 -3.44 14.89
CA LEU A 246 2.88 -2.21 14.54
C LEU A 246 4.15 -2.11 15.38
N VAL A 247 5.23 -1.62 14.79
CA VAL A 247 6.48 -1.33 15.51
C VAL A 247 6.95 0.09 15.18
N GLY A 248 7.29 0.85 16.23
CA GLY A 248 7.78 2.21 16.12
C GLY A 248 9.30 2.26 16.05
N TYR A 249 9.81 3.09 15.13
CA TYR A 249 11.21 3.47 15.02
C TYR A 249 11.33 4.99 14.98
N THR A 250 12.41 5.52 15.51
CA THR A 250 12.77 6.93 15.35
C THR A 250 13.08 7.23 13.88
N ALA A 251 13.12 8.52 13.53
CA ALA A 251 13.52 8.96 12.18
C ALA A 251 14.93 8.48 11.77
N THR A 252 15.79 8.16 12.75
CA THR A 252 17.16 7.66 12.55
C THR A 252 17.26 6.14 12.64
N GLY A 253 16.14 5.43 12.78
CA GLY A 253 16.10 3.97 12.72
C GLY A 253 16.35 3.23 14.02
N GLN A 254 16.34 3.90 15.17
CA GLN A 254 16.38 3.21 16.46
C GLN A 254 14.96 2.80 16.87
N ARG A 255 14.81 1.65 17.55
CA ARG A 255 13.49 1.24 18.05
C ARG A 255 12.97 2.27 19.05
N ASP A 256 11.78 2.80 18.80
CA ASP A 256 11.16 3.79 19.66
C ASP A 256 10.36 3.09 20.76
N THR A 257 10.94 2.97 21.95
CA THR A 257 10.32 2.27 23.09
C THR A 257 9.12 3.00 23.68
N SER A 258 8.86 4.25 23.29
CA SER A 258 7.66 5.00 23.68
C SER A 258 6.44 4.67 22.81
N PHE A 259 6.62 3.85 21.77
CA PHE A 259 5.54 3.38 20.92
C PHE A 259 4.99 2.02 21.40
N GLY A 260 3.67 1.88 21.44
CA GLY A 260 3.01 0.67 21.90
C GLY A 260 3.27 0.35 23.38
N ASP A 261 2.79 -0.82 23.81
CA ASP A 261 2.86 -1.29 25.19
C ASP A 261 3.94 -2.37 25.41
N GLN A 262 4.60 -2.82 24.34
CA GLN A 262 5.61 -3.89 24.36
C GLN A 262 6.98 -3.39 23.87
N ALA A 263 7.51 -2.35 24.53
CA ALA A 263 8.83 -1.77 24.25
C ALA A 263 9.05 -1.40 22.78
N GLY A 264 8.12 -0.63 22.20
CA GLY A 264 8.17 -0.20 20.81
C GLY A 264 7.22 -0.95 19.88
N VAL A 265 6.41 -1.88 20.40
CA VAL A 265 5.49 -2.71 19.61
C VAL A 265 4.07 -2.61 20.15
N LYS A 266 3.11 -2.51 19.23
CA LYS A 266 1.69 -2.75 19.47
C LYS A 266 1.29 -4.04 18.76
N ALA A 267 0.96 -5.07 19.51
CA ALA A 267 0.41 -6.31 18.97
C ALA A 267 -1.13 -6.27 18.91
N PHE A 268 -1.70 -6.87 17.87
CA PHE A 268 -3.15 -7.04 17.72
C PHE A 268 -3.53 -8.50 17.93
N ILE A 269 -4.18 -8.77 19.05
CA ILE A 269 -4.60 -10.10 19.47
C ILE A 269 -6.12 -10.14 19.51
N SER A 270 -6.71 -11.23 19.05
CA SER A 270 -8.15 -11.48 19.13
C SER A 270 -8.41 -12.89 19.64
N ALA A 271 -9.45 -13.04 20.47
CA ALA A 271 -9.93 -14.36 20.91
C ALA A 271 -10.47 -15.19 19.73
N ASP A 272 -10.93 -14.51 18.68
CA ASP A 272 -11.48 -15.10 17.46
C ASP A 272 -10.38 -15.38 16.41
N GLY A 273 -9.10 -15.34 16.79
CA GLY A 273 -7.98 -15.80 15.97
C GLY A 273 -7.02 -14.71 15.48
N PRO A 274 -5.90 -15.12 14.85
CA PRO A 274 -4.86 -14.20 14.38
C PRO A 274 -5.38 -13.08 13.47
N ILE A 275 -4.91 -11.87 13.72
CA ILE A 275 -5.09 -10.75 12.79
C ILE A 275 -4.00 -10.80 11.72
N ARG A 276 -4.41 -10.73 10.45
CA ARG A 276 -3.52 -10.56 9.30
C ARG A 276 -3.70 -9.15 8.77
N LEU A 277 -2.68 -8.31 8.95
CA LEU A 277 -2.68 -6.96 8.43
C LEU A 277 -2.44 -6.98 6.92
N ASN A 278 -3.14 -6.09 6.20
CA ASN A 278 -3.02 -5.91 4.75
C ASN A 278 -2.72 -4.46 4.37
N ALA A 279 -3.01 -3.49 5.26
CA ALA A 279 -2.59 -2.10 5.07
C ALA A 279 -2.34 -1.40 6.40
N VAL A 280 -1.52 -0.35 6.34
CA VAL A 280 -1.37 0.66 7.39
C VAL A 280 -1.42 2.04 6.76
N ARG A 281 -2.13 2.97 7.38
CA ARG A 281 -2.25 4.38 6.99
C ARG A 281 -2.13 5.26 8.23
N VAL A 282 -1.91 6.56 8.03
CA VAL A 282 -1.89 7.55 9.11
C VAL A 282 -2.92 8.62 8.77
N GLN A 283 -3.79 8.94 9.73
CA GLN A 283 -4.72 10.06 9.63
C GLN A 283 -3.99 11.39 9.83
N THR A 284 -4.65 12.49 9.46
CA THR A 284 -4.10 13.86 9.57
C THR A 284 -3.81 14.28 11.02
N ASP A 285 -4.39 13.60 12.01
CA ASP A 285 -4.11 13.76 13.44
C ASP A 285 -2.93 12.89 13.93
N ASN A 286 -2.11 12.35 13.02
CA ASN A 286 -0.95 11.48 13.25
C ASN A 286 -1.25 10.09 13.83
N LYS A 287 -2.52 9.68 13.88
CA LYS A 287 -2.91 8.38 14.41
C LYS A 287 -2.80 7.28 13.35
N PRO A 288 -2.06 6.18 13.62
CA PRO A 288 -2.01 5.03 12.73
C PRO A 288 -3.34 4.27 12.69
N VAL A 289 -3.78 3.92 11.48
CA VAL A 289 -4.90 3.03 11.20
C VAL A 289 -4.35 1.75 10.58
N ALA A 290 -4.57 0.63 11.25
CA ALA A 290 -4.21 -0.71 10.78
C ALA A 290 -5.46 -1.39 10.21
N VAL A 291 -5.33 -1.94 8.99
CA VAL A 291 -6.41 -2.65 8.29
C VAL A 291 -5.96 -4.06 7.99
N GLY A 292 -6.87 -5.01 8.18
CA GLY A 292 -6.57 -6.40 7.99
C GLY A 292 -7.81 -7.28 7.99
N THR A 293 -7.55 -8.56 8.22
CA THR A 293 -8.56 -9.62 8.29
C THR A 293 -8.30 -10.45 9.52
N MET A 294 -9.36 -10.78 10.25
CA MET A 294 -9.33 -11.79 11.31
C MET A 294 -9.41 -13.17 10.69
N SER A 295 -8.40 -14.01 10.92
CA SER A 295 -8.22 -15.24 10.15
C SER A 295 -9.33 -16.26 10.37
N ASN A 296 -9.79 -16.45 11.62
CA ASN A 296 -10.94 -17.33 11.86
C ASN A 296 -12.22 -16.52 11.62
N GLY A 297 -13.15 -17.11 10.89
CA GLY A 297 -14.35 -16.42 10.42
C GLY A 297 -14.15 -15.52 9.21
N SER A 298 -12.90 -15.15 8.86
CA SER A 298 -12.59 -14.27 7.71
C SER A 298 -13.44 -13.00 7.75
N LYS A 299 -13.20 -12.19 8.77
CA LYS A 299 -13.92 -10.94 9.01
C LYS A 299 -13.01 -9.76 8.71
N GLY A 300 -13.57 -8.70 8.14
CA GLY A 300 -12.86 -7.44 7.95
C GLY A 300 -12.51 -6.83 9.31
N TRP A 301 -11.30 -6.31 9.45
CA TRP A 301 -10.80 -5.76 10.70
C TRP A 301 -10.11 -4.41 10.46
N VAL A 302 -10.47 -3.39 11.23
CA VAL A 302 -9.83 -2.07 11.22
C VAL A 302 -9.63 -1.59 12.66
N ALA A 303 -8.44 -1.15 13.02
CA ALA A 303 -8.19 -0.51 14.31
C ALA A 303 -7.39 0.77 14.14
N ARG A 304 -7.56 1.69 15.09
CA ARG A 304 -6.75 2.88 15.22
C ARG A 304 -6.03 2.89 16.56
N THR A 305 -4.78 3.32 16.54
CA THR A 305 -4.00 3.59 17.75
C THR A 305 -3.82 5.10 17.91
N LEU A 306 -3.51 5.55 19.12
CA LEU A 306 -2.92 6.86 19.31
C LEU A 306 -1.58 6.97 18.57
N ASP A 307 -1.05 8.18 18.47
CA ASP A 307 0.27 8.43 17.90
C ASP A 307 1.39 7.71 18.68
N THR A 308 1.17 7.45 19.97
CA THR A 308 1.97 6.61 20.87
C THR A 308 1.77 5.11 20.65
N GLY A 309 0.87 4.65 19.78
CA GLY A 309 0.66 3.23 19.51
C GLY A 309 -0.23 2.48 20.52
N THR A 310 -0.74 3.15 21.56
CA THR A 310 -1.76 2.57 22.46
C THR A 310 -3.15 2.65 21.83
N ASP A 311 -4.13 1.90 22.35
CA ASP A 311 -5.50 1.92 21.81
C ASP A 311 -6.14 3.31 21.89
N ASP A 312 -6.84 3.72 20.82
CA ASP A 312 -7.53 5.01 20.77
C ASP A 312 -9.00 4.85 21.17
N SER A 313 -9.36 5.27 22.40
CA SER A 313 -10.74 5.22 22.90
C SER A 313 -11.72 6.08 22.12
N SER A 314 -11.24 7.07 21.35
CA SER A 314 -12.08 7.91 20.49
C SER A 314 -12.45 7.22 19.17
N PHE A 315 -11.81 6.08 18.83
CA PHE A 315 -12.11 5.29 17.65
C PHE A 315 -12.98 4.09 18.02
N ASN A 316 -14.23 4.05 17.56
CA ASN A 316 -15.16 2.94 17.82
C ASN A 316 -15.16 2.49 19.30
N ASN A 317 -15.15 3.47 20.20
CA ASN A 317 -15.08 3.29 21.66
C ASN A 317 -13.87 2.47 22.14
N GLY A 318 -12.72 2.58 21.47
CA GLY A 318 -11.49 1.84 21.80
C GLY A 318 -11.42 0.43 21.24
N ASN A 319 -12.42 0.01 20.45
CA ASN A 319 -12.48 -1.35 19.90
C ASN A 319 -12.16 -1.34 18.40
N PRO A 320 -11.57 -2.42 17.87
CA PRO A 320 -11.49 -2.58 16.42
C PRO A 320 -12.89 -2.64 15.81
N VAL A 321 -13.02 -2.10 14.60
CA VAL A 321 -14.21 -2.24 13.76
C VAL A 321 -14.14 -3.61 13.10
N ILE A 322 -15.14 -4.44 13.39
CA ILE A 322 -15.30 -5.75 12.77
C ILE A 322 -16.40 -5.65 11.71
N THR A 323 -16.06 -5.94 10.46
CA THR A 323 -17.02 -5.99 9.36
C THR A 323 -17.29 -7.44 8.99
N GLU A 324 -18.58 -7.78 8.90
CA GLU A 324 -19.03 -9.13 8.56
C GLU A 324 -20.05 -9.07 7.43
N VAL A 325 -19.97 -10.05 6.52
CA VAL A 325 -21.02 -10.32 5.55
C VAL A 325 -21.67 -11.64 5.97
N PRO A 326 -22.99 -11.68 6.26
CA PRO A 326 -23.64 -12.88 6.73
C PRO A 326 -23.39 -14.08 5.81
N PHE A 327 -22.94 -15.19 6.42
CA PHE A 327 -22.67 -16.47 5.74
C PHE A 327 -21.59 -16.42 4.64
N ALA A 328 -20.72 -15.40 4.65
CA ALA A 328 -19.65 -15.24 3.67
C ALA A 328 -18.33 -14.83 4.33
N ARG A 329 -17.22 -15.06 3.63
CA ARG A 329 -15.87 -14.66 4.07
C ARG A 329 -15.53 -13.30 3.49
N LEU A 330 -15.12 -12.35 4.31
CA LEU A 330 -14.69 -11.01 3.92
C LEU A 330 -13.21 -10.80 4.23
N HIS A 331 -12.44 -10.42 3.21
CA HIS A 331 -11.03 -10.05 3.35
C HIS A 331 -10.81 -8.62 2.85
N TRP A 332 -10.36 -7.72 3.74
CA TRP A 332 -9.86 -6.41 3.29
C TRP A 332 -8.46 -6.56 2.73
N THR A 333 -8.22 -6.12 1.50
CA THR A 333 -6.93 -6.24 0.83
C THR A 333 -6.17 -4.92 0.74
N ALA A 334 -6.89 -3.79 0.77
CA ALA A 334 -6.29 -2.47 0.67
C ALA A 334 -7.09 -1.43 1.47
N ALA A 335 -6.42 -0.33 1.82
CA ALA A 335 -7.04 0.82 2.47
C ALA A 335 -6.45 2.14 1.97
N ASP A 336 -7.22 3.21 2.08
CA ASP A 336 -6.79 4.58 1.89
C ASP A 336 -7.58 5.51 2.82
N ILE A 337 -7.09 6.74 3.02
CA ILE A 337 -7.70 7.73 3.93
C ILE A 337 -7.96 9.02 3.15
N ASP A 338 -9.18 9.55 3.25
CA ASP A 338 -9.51 10.84 2.62
C ASP A 338 -9.05 12.04 3.47
N ALA A 339 -9.12 13.24 2.91
CA ALA A 339 -8.67 14.46 3.59
C ALA A 339 -9.48 14.81 4.86
N ASN A 340 -10.68 14.25 5.01
CA ASN A 340 -11.50 14.40 6.21
C ASN A 340 -11.19 13.34 7.28
N GLY A 341 -10.24 12.44 6.99
CA GLY A 341 -9.87 11.33 7.84
C GLY A 341 -10.77 10.11 7.70
N SER A 342 -11.77 10.10 6.81
CA SER A 342 -12.57 8.90 6.58
C SER A 342 -11.71 7.79 6.00
N ILE A 343 -11.95 6.57 6.44
CA ILE A 343 -11.16 5.39 6.06
C ILE A 343 -11.95 4.65 4.99
N VAL A 344 -11.31 4.45 3.83
CA VAL A 344 -11.84 3.64 2.74
C VAL A 344 -11.08 2.34 2.69
N VAL A 345 -11.81 1.23 2.65
CA VAL A 345 -11.25 -0.12 2.52
C VAL A 345 -11.82 -0.78 1.27
N ALA A 346 -11.01 -1.61 0.62
CA ALA A 346 -11.49 -2.46 -0.46
C ALA A 346 -10.96 -3.88 -0.28
N GLY A 347 -11.72 -4.84 -0.79
CA GLY A 347 -11.44 -6.24 -0.56
C GLY A 347 -12.33 -7.15 -1.36
N GLU A 348 -12.48 -8.37 -0.86
CA GLU A 348 -13.19 -9.45 -1.53
C GLU A 348 -14.12 -10.18 -0.57
N VAL A 349 -15.30 -10.53 -1.06
CA VAL A 349 -16.21 -11.51 -0.46
C VAL A 349 -16.03 -12.84 -1.18
N ASP A 350 -15.85 -13.92 -0.42
CA ASP A 350 -15.64 -15.30 -0.90
C ASP A 350 -14.60 -15.41 -2.03
N THR A 351 -13.54 -14.60 -1.95
CA THR A 351 -12.38 -14.56 -2.89
C THR A 351 -12.72 -14.18 -4.33
N ARG A 352 -13.92 -13.64 -4.59
CA ARG A 352 -14.43 -13.46 -5.96
C ARG A 352 -15.22 -12.19 -6.21
N LEU A 353 -15.70 -11.53 -5.16
CA LEU A 353 -16.65 -10.43 -5.28
C LEU A 353 -16.06 -9.18 -4.63
N CYS A 354 -15.71 -8.18 -5.42
CA CYS A 354 -15.21 -6.91 -4.90
C CYS A 354 -16.22 -6.25 -3.97
N ILE A 355 -15.71 -5.72 -2.85
CA ILE A 355 -16.47 -4.94 -1.90
C ILE A 355 -15.66 -3.74 -1.45
N VAL A 356 -16.34 -2.60 -1.31
CA VAL A 356 -15.76 -1.35 -0.81
C VAL A 356 -16.47 -1.01 0.49
N GLY A 357 -15.71 -0.65 1.51
CA GLY A 357 -16.21 -0.14 2.77
C GLY A 357 -15.75 1.29 3.01
N ARG A 358 -16.58 2.08 3.69
CA ARG A 358 -16.24 3.41 4.16
C ARG A 358 -16.60 3.54 5.63
N LEU A 359 -15.62 3.96 6.41
CA LEU A 359 -15.77 4.31 7.81
C LEU A 359 -15.51 5.81 7.96
N THR A 360 -16.25 6.43 8.86
CA THR A 360 -15.95 7.76 9.38
C THR A 360 -14.57 7.79 10.06
N GLY A 361 -14.04 8.99 10.25
CA GLY A 361 -12.73 9.16 10.90
C GLY A 361 -12.66 8.59 12.31
N ASP A 362 -13.77 8.50 13.05
CA ASP A 362 -13.86 7.87 14.38
C ASP A 362 -14.25 6.37 14.33
N GLY A 363 -14.24 5.75 13.15
CA GLY A 363 -14.38 4.30 13.00
C GLY A 363 -15.83 3.79 12.95
N ARG A 364 -16.83 4.66 12.87
CA ARG A 364 -18.21 4.20 12.65
C ARG A 364 -18.43 3.93 11.15
N PRO A 365 -19.27 2.94 10.78
CA PRO A 365 -19.72 2.79 9.40
C PRO A 365 -20.27 4.11 8.86
N ASP A 366 -19.79 4.54 7.68
CA ASP A 366 -20.26 5.77 7.06
C ASP A 366 -21.62 5.53 6.39
N THR A 367 -22.68 5.96 7.07
CA THR A 367 -24.06 5.77 6.60
C THR A 367 -24.43 6.63 5.40
N THR A 368 -23.59 7.62 5.05
CA THR A 368 -23.75 8.42 3.83
C THR A 368 -23.25 7.68 2.59
N PHE A 369 -22.33 6.72 2.76
CA PHE A 369 -21.85 5.83 1.70
C PHE A 369 -22.87 4.72 1.42
N SER A 370 -23.33 4.03 2.46
CA SER A 370 -24.47 3.11 2.40
C SER A 370 -25.00 2.87 3.82
N PRO A 371 -26.23 2.39 4.04
CA PRO A 371 -26.77 2.17 5.38
C PRO A 371 -25.89 1.31 6.31
N SER A 372 -25.07 0.43 5.75
CA SER A 372 -24.13 -0.44 6.48
C SER A 372 -22.65 -0.02 6.33
N GLY A 373 -22.36 1.07 5.61
CA GLY A 373 -21.00 1.52 5.31
C GLY A 373 -20.24 0.62 4.34
N ILE A 374 -20.89 -0.35 3.69
CA ILE A 374 -20.29 -1.23 2.68
C ILE A 374 -21.12 -1.27 1.39
N SER A 375 -20.45 -1.40 0.26
CA SER A 375 -21.07 -1.49 -1.07
C SER A 375 -21.74 -2.85 -1.30
N ASN A 376 -22.61 -2.92 -2.30
CA ASN A 376 -23.17 -4.19 -2.75
C ASN A 376 -22.15 -5.00 -3.55
N HIS A 377 -21.56 -6.01 -2.92
CA HIS A 377 -20.57 -6.92 -3.53
C HIS A 377 -21.14 -7.80 -4.67
N ARG A 378 -22.47 -7.89 -4.80
CA ARG A 378 -23.16 -8.61 -5.88
C ARG A 378 -23.66 -7.68 -7.00
N ALA A 379 -23.31 -6.40 -6.94
CA ALA A 379 -23.64 -5.49 -8.02
C ALA A 379 -22.99 -5.96 -9.33
N GLU A 380 -23.70 -5.76 -10.44
CA GLU A 380 -23.17 -6.05 -11.76
C GLU A 380 -21.94 -5.18 -12.06
N HIS A 381 -21.08 -5.65 -12.95
CA HIS A 381 -19.88 -4.95 -13.42
C HIS A 381 -18.76 -4.70 -12.38
N THR A 382 -18.88 -5.20 -11.15
CA THR A 382 -17.80 -5.14 -10.16
C THR A 382 -16.58 -5.96 -10.59
N PRO A 383 -15.35 -5.56 -10.20
CA PRO A 383 -14.17 -6.39 -10.41
C PRO A 383 -14.20 -7.65 -9.53
N ASN A 384 -13.46 -8.68 -9.93
CA ASN A 384 -13.50 -9.98 -9.26
C ASN A 384 -12.35 -10.13 -8.25
N ILE A 385 -11.22 -9.45 -8.51
CA ILE A 385 -10.04 -9.43 -7.65
C ILE A 385 -9.70 -8.00 -7.31
N THR A 386 -9.43 -7.73 -6.03
CA THR A 386 -9.14 -6.41 -5.48
C THR A 386 -7.75 -6.39 -4.85
N THR A 387 -6.89 -5.51 -5.36
CA THR A 387 -5.47 -5.40 -4.95
C THR A 387 -5.12 -4.04 -4.36
N SER A 388 -5.84 -2.99 -4.76
CA SER A 388 -5.51 -1.62 -4.39
C SER A 388 -6.76 -0.75 -4.39
N VAL A 389 -6.77 0.24 -3.51
CA VAL A 389 -7.81 1.26 -3.41
C VAL A 389 -7.14 2.62 -3.24
N ALA A 390 -7.72 3.65 -3.84
CA ALA A 390 -7.36 5.03 -3.55
C ALA A 390 -8.59 5.93 -3.60
N VAL A 391 -8.64 6.90 -2.71
CA VAL A 391 -9.61 7.98 -2.77
C VAL A 391 -9.14 8.94 -3.87
N GLN A 392 -9.90 9.10 -4.94
CA GLN A 392 -9.60 10.10 -5.97
C GLN A 392 -10.01 11.50 -5.50
N THR A 393 -11.24 11.61 -5.01
CA THR A 393 -11.82 12.81 -4.37
C THR A 393 -12.70 12.36 -3.22
N PRO A 394 -13.19 13.25 -2.33
CA PRO A 394 -14.11 12.88 -1.26
C PRO A 394 -15.40 12.17 -1.73
N MET A 395 -15.72 12.25 -3.03
CA MET A 395 -16.91 11.61 -3.64
C MET A 395 -16.55 10.47 -4.60
N GLN A 396 -15.27 10.11 -4.74
CA GLN A 396 -14.82 9.15 -5.76
C GLN A 396 -13.74 8.23 -5.20
N ILE A 397 -14.02 6.93 -5.23
CA ILE A 397 -13.10 5.87 -4.82
C ILE A 397 -12.70 5.07 -6.05
N LEU A 398 -11.42 4.78 -6.19
CA LEU A 398 -10.87 3.91 -7.23
C LEU A 398 -10.52 2.56 -6.63
N VAL A 399 -10.88 1.49 -7.32
CA VAL A 399 -10.55 0.11 -6.95
C VAL A 399 -9.82 -0.54 -8.11
N ALA A 400 -8.69 -1.17 -7.84
CA ALA A 400 -7.85 -1.83 -8.83
C ALA A 400 -7.70 -3.33 -8.56
N GLY A 401 -7.53 -4.10 -9.64
CA GLY A 401 -7.15 -5.51 -9.58
C GLY A 401 -7.39 -6.19 -10.90
N GLN A 402 -8.35 -7.13 -10.94
CA GLN A 402 -8.74 -7.80 -12.18
C GLN A 402 -10.26 -7.92 -12.30
N LYS A 403 -10.74 -7.78 -13.54
CA LYS A 403 -12.11 -8.08 -13.96
C LYS A 403 -12.04 -9.09 -15.09
N ASN A 404 -12.66 -10.26 -14.91
CA ASN A 404 -12.62 -11.35 -15.89
C ASN A 404 -11.19 -11.70 -16.37
N SER A 405 -10.25 -11.79 -15.43
CA SER A 405 -8.81 -12.05 -15.69
C SER A 405 -8.06 -10.95 -16.47
N VAL A 406 -8.67 -9.79 -16.69
CA VAL A 406 -8.04 -8.61 -17.30
C VAL A 406 -7.74 -7.58 -16.20
N PRO A 407 -6.54 -6.97 -16.17
CA PRO A 407 -6.27 -5.92 -15.20
C PRO A 407 -7.24 -4.75 -15.37
N SER A 408 -7.74 -4.22 -14.26
CA SER A 408 -8.82 -3.23 -14.28
C SER A 408 -8.68 -2.18 -13.19
N VAL A 409 -9.16 -0.97 -13.49
CA VAL A 409 -9.47 0.08 -12.51
C VAL A 409 -10.94 0.42 -12.64
N SER A 410 -11.68 0.37 -11.54
CA SER A 410 -13.09 0.77 -11.46
C SER A 410 -13.26 1.97 -10.53
N ARG A 411 -14.26 2.81 -10.78
CA ARG A 411 -14.59 3.96 -9.91
C ARG A 411 -15.95 3.77 -9.24
N TYR A 412 -16.03 4.10 -7.96
CA TYR A 412 -17.25 4.12 -7.15
C TYR A 412 -17.55 5.55 -6.71
N HIS A 413 -18.84 5.87 -6.59
CA HIS A 413 -19.30 7.04 -5.85
C HIS A 413 -19.11 6.82 -4.35
N SER A 414 -18.53 7.82 -3.67
CA SER A 414 -18.21 7.78 -2.24
C SER A 414 -19.24 8.47 -1.36
#